data_AF-A0A0F5FP95-F1
#
_entry.id   AF-A0A0F5FP95-F1
#
_cell.length_a   1.000
_cell.length_b   1.000
_cell.length_c   1.000
_cell.angle_alpha   90.00
_cell.angle_beta   90.00
_cell.angle_gamma   90.00
#
_symmetry.space_group_name_H-M   'P 1'
#
loop_
_entity.id
_entity.type
_entity.pdbx_description
1 polymer ?
#
loop_
_entity_poly.entity_id
_entity_poly.type
_entity_poly.pdbx_seq_one_letter_code
_entity_poly.pdbx_strand_id
1 'polypeptide(L)'
;MVEELGQNEARAAKAAAGKPDWPLIRRDYEESDLTLDEIAARHGVKKGQISYRARVEDWKPRFLRELDSSMFARRLLAILGQQIVKIEKQMKSRIRNGQEVDGKDVALLNTMARTLDKLIELDARTKGNKAKKTPQAENLRAQLAQRITELARR
;
A
#
# COMPACT_ATOMS: atom_id res chain seq x y z
N MET A 1 56.92 -31.25 -5.42
CA MET A 1 56.64 -29.84 -5.08
C MET A 1 55.69 -29.22 -6.11
N VAL A 2 54.57 -29.89 -6.41
CA VAL A 2 53.57 -29.45 -7.43
C VAL A 2 52.11 -29.67 -6.92
N GLU A 3 51.92 -30.35 -5.79
CA GLU A 3 50.57 -30.65 -5.24
C GLU A 3 49.97 -29.54 -4.37
N GLU A 4 50.73 -28.52 -3.95
CA GLU A 4 50.23 -27.43 -3.11
C GLU A 4 49.53 -26.29 -3.88
N LEU A 5 49.75 -26.20 -5.20
CA LEU A 5 49.17 -25.13 -6.02
C LEU A 5 47.69 -25.37 -6.35
N GLY A 6 47.27 -26.63 -6.53
CA GLY A 6 45.87 -26.99 -6.80
C GLY A 6 44.95 -26.82 -5.59
N GLN A 7 45.49 -26.94 -4.37
CA GLN A 7 44.73 -26.75 -3.14
C GLN A 7 44.47 -25.27 -2.83
N ASN A 8 45.37 -24.38 -3.28
CA ASN A 8 45.23 -22.95 -3.08
C ASN A 8 44.22 -22.31 -4.04
N GLU A 9 44.17 -22.77 -5.30
CA GLU A 9 43.15 -22.33 -6.28
C GLU A 9 41.74 -22.82 -5.93
N ALA A 10 41.60 -24.07 -5.44
CA ALA A 10 40.32 -24.58 -4.94
C ALA A 10 39.83 -23.84 -3.68
N ARG A 11 40.76 -23.40 -2.82
CA ARG A 11 40.46 -22.60 -1.62
C ARG A 11 40.08 -21.17 -1.96
N ALA A 12 40.71 -20.57 -2.98
CA ALA A 12 40.35 -19.25 -3.51
C ALA A 12 38.98 -19.25 -4.22
N ALA A 13 38.66 -20.30 -4.99
CA ALA A 13 37.34 -20.46 -5.61
C ALA A 13 36.22 -20.66 -4.57
N LYS A 14 36.49 -21.39 -3.47
CA LYS A 14 35.55 -21.57 -2.36
C LYS A 14 35.40 -20.30 -1.51
N ALA A 15 36.43 -19.45 -1.42
CA ALA A 15 36.37 -18.14 -0.76
C ALA A 15 35.63 -17.09 -1.60
N ALA A 16 35.72 -17.16 -2.94
CA ALA A 16 34.90 -16.36 -3.85
C ALA A 16 33.43 -16.82 -3.89
N ALA A 17 33.18 -18.13 -3.75
CA ALA A 17 31.84 -18.70 -3.55
C ALA A 17 31.25 -18.41 -2.15
N GLY A 18 32.05 -17.87 -1.22
CA GLY A 18 31.67 -17.62 0.17
C GLY A 18 31.12 -16.23 0.45
N LYS A 19 31.09 -15.33 -0.54
CA LYS A 19 30.50 -13.99 -0.38
C LYS A 19 29.11 -13.97 -1.03
N PRO A 20 28.05 -13.76 -0.24
CA PRO A 20 26.71 -13.63 -0.79
C PRO A 20 26.64 -12.47 -1.80
N ASP A 21 26.01 -12.71 -2.94
CA ASP A 21 25.72 -11.67 -3.93
C ASP A 21 24.59 -10.79 -3.41
N TRP A 22 24.97 -9.75 -2.68
CA TRP A 22 24.01 -8.87 -2.04
C TRP A 22 23.20 -7.99 -2.98
N PRO A 23 23.73 -7.47 -4.10
CA PRO A 23 22.92 -6.84 -5.13
C PRO A 23 21.80 -7.76 -5.64
N LEU A 24 22.11 -9.04 -5.88
CA LEU A 24 21.12 -10.02 -6.31
C LEU A 24 20.09 -10.34 -5.22
N ILE A 25 20.54 -10.51 -3.96
CA ILE A 25 19.67 -10.70 -2.80
C ILE A 25 18.76 -9.48 -2.59
N ARG A 26 19.27 -8.26 -2.79
CA ARG A 26 18.48 -7.03 -2.70
C ARG A 26 17.39 -7.01 -3.77
N ARG A 27 17.73 -7.32 -5.01
CA ARG A 27 16.76 -7.41 -6.10
C ARG A 27 15.67 -8.43 -5.78
N ASP A 28 16.06 -9.63 -5.35
CA ASP A 28 15.09 -10.65 -4.96
C ASP A 28 14.27 -10.22 -3.73
N TYR A 29 14.85 -9.50 -2.77
CA TYR A 29 14.17 -8.93 -1.61
C TYR A 29 13.16 -7.84 -1.97
N GLU A 30 13.47 -6.96 -2.93
CA GLU A 30 12.64 -5.82 -3.30
C GLU A 30 11.60 -6.17 -4.38
N GLU A 31 11.95 -7.05 -5.33
CA GLU A 31 11.18 -7.28 -6.56
C GLU A 31 10.44 -8.63 -6.58
N SER A 32 10.94 -9.66 -5.92
CA SER A 32 10.30 -10.99 -5.95
C SER A 32 9.15 -11.15 -4.95
N ASP A 33 8.26 -12.12 -5.19
CA ASP A 33 7.23 -12.56 -4.24
C ASP A 33 7.74 -13.63 -3.26
N LEU A 34 9.05 -13.88 -3.22
CA LEU A 34 9.66 -14.88 -2.33
C LEU A 34 9.63 -14.40 -0.88
N THR A 35 9.33 -15.32 0.01
CA THR A 35 9.49 -15.14 1.45
C THR A 35 10.96 -14.97 1.82
N LEU A 36 11.25 -14.39 3.00
CA LEU A 36 12.63 -14.31 3.49
C LEU A 36 13.32 -15.67 3.56
N ASP A 37 12.55 -16.70 3.90
CA ASP A 37 13.07 -18.05 4.09
C ASP A 37 13.43 -18.67 2.72
N GLU A 38 12.65 -18.40 1.68
CA GLU A 38 12.96 -18.80 0.30
C GLU A 38 14.14 -18.01 -0.29
N ILE A 39 14.23 -16.69 -0.05
CA ILE A 39 15.38 -15.87 -0.48
C ILE A 39 16.66 -16.34 0.23
N ALA A 40 16.56 -16.62 1.54
CA ALA A 40 17.65 -17.16 2.34
C ALA A 40 18.15 -18.51 1.80
N ALA A 41 17.22 -19.43 1.52
CA ALA A 41 17.54 -20.74 0.94
C ALA A 41 18.17 -20.62 -0.46
N ARG A 42 17.64 -19.72 -1.30
CA ARG A 42 18.10 -19.51 -2.68
C ARG A 42 19.52 -18.95 -2.76
N HIS A 43 19.87 -18.04 -1.86
CA HIS A 43 21.16 -17.34 -1.86
C HIS A 43 22.16 -17.87 -0.82
N GLY A 44 21.82 -18.95 -0.11
CA GLY A 44 22.69 -19.56 0.89
C GLY A 44 23.00 -18.66 2.08
N VAL A 45 22.10 -17.72 2.42
CA VAL A 45 22.26 -16.77 3.53
C VAL A 45 21.25 -17.03 4.63
N LYS A 46 21.52 -16.55 5.84
CA LYS A 46 20.53 -16.59 6.93
C LYS A 46 19.55 -15.43 6.78
N LYS A 47 18.27 -15.67 7.08
CA LYS A 47 17.21 -14.65 7.17
C LYS A 47 17.63 -13.43 7.99
N GLY A 48 18.27 -13.66 9.14
CA GLY A 48 18.77 -12.58 10.00
C GLY A 48 19.82 -11.68 9.32
N GLN A 49 20.64 -12.23 8.41
CA GLN A 49 21.61 -11.45 7.66
C GLN A 49 20.93 -10.56 6.62
N ILE A 50 19.88 -11.06 5.94
CA ILE A 50 19.07 -10.26 5.01
C ILE A 50 18.38 -9.12 5.78
N SER A 51 17.71 -9.41 6.90
CA SER A 51 17.01 -8.40 7.70
C SER A 51 17.95 -7.34 8.29
N TYR A 52 19.11 -7.75 8.80
CA TYR A 52 20.13 -6.84 9.31
C TYR A 52 20.62 -5.89 8.21
N ARG A 53 20.96 -6.45 7.04
CA ARG A 53 21.50 -5.68 5.92
C ARG A 53 20.47 -4.76 5.29
N ALA A 54 19.23 -5.23 5.13
CA ALA A 54 18.11 -4.42 4.69
C ALA A 54 17.89 -3.18 5.58
N ARG A 55 18.09 -3.32 6.90
CA ARG A 55 18.01 -2.20 7.84
C ARG A 55 19.21 -1.25 7.76
N VAL A 56 20.42 -1.79 7.59
CA VAL A 56 21.66 -0.99 7.56
C VAL A 56 21.82 -0.23 6.23
N GLU A 57 21.41 -0.84 5.13
CA GLU A 57 21.52 -0.30 3.77
C GLU A 57 20.22 0.36 3.28
N ASP A 58 19.24 0.55 4.18
CA ASP A 58 17.95 1.19 3.91
C ASP A 58 17.21 0.61 2.69
N TRP A 59 17.15 -0.72 2.60
CA TRP A 59 16.42 -1.39 1.53
C TRP A 59 14.92 -1.17 1.66
N LYS A 60 14.22 -1.14 0.52
CA LYS A 60 12.78 -0.84 0.50
C LYS A 60 12.00 -1.82 1.39
N PRO A 61 11.27 -1.36 2.42
CA PRO A 61 10.63 -2.27 3.35
C PRO A 61 9.52 -3.11 2.71
N ARG A 62 9.58 -4.44 2.87
CA ARG A 62 8.55 -5.35 2.33
C ARG A 62 7.18 -5.22 2.99
N PHE A 63 7.08 -4.67 4.20
CA PHE A 63 5.78 -4.42 4.85
C PHE A 63 4.93 -3.39 4.08
N LEU A 64 5.56 -2.53 3.28
CA LEU A 64 4.85 -1.60 2.37
C LEU A 64 4.28 -2.32 1.13
N ARG A 65 4.76 -3.53 0.82
CA ARG A 65 4.21 -4.40 -0.23
C ARG A 65 3.05 -5.25 0.29
N GLU A 66 3.13 -5.72 1.54
CA GLU A 66 2.06 -6.46 2.23
C GLU A 66 0.89 -5.57 2.66
N LEU A 67 1.14 -4.28 2.90
CA LEU A 67 0.08 -3.28 2.80
C LEU A 67 -0.29 -3.15 1.33
N ASP A 68 -1.07 -4.11 0.81
CA ASP A 68 -1.71 -3.97 -0.49
C ASP A 68 -2.42 -2.63 -0.46
N SER A 69 -1.83 -1.64 -1.14
CA SER A 69 -2.30 -0.27 -1.15
C SER A 69 -3.72 -0.23 -1.70
N SER A 70 -4.11 -1.22 -2.52
CA SER A 70 -5.48 -1.42 -2.94
C SER A 70 -6.38 -1.95 -1.82
N MET A 71 -5.94 -2.88 -0.97
CA MET A 71 -6.70 -3.34 0.20
C MET A 71 -6.83 -2.25 1.26
N PHE A 72 -5.78 -1.49 1.53
CA PHE A 72 -5.83 -0.34 2.44
C PHE A 72 -6.74 0.76 1.88
N ALA A 73 -6.63 1.08 0.59
CA ALA A 73 -7.54 2.02 -0.08
C ALA A 73 -8.99 1.52 -0.06
N ARG A 74 -9.26 0.23 -0.31
CA ARG A 74 -10.60 -0.37 -0.22
C ARG A 74 -11.15 -0.31 1.19
N ARG A 75 -10.32 -0.60 2.21
CA ARG A 75 -10.72 -0.54 3.61
C ARG A 75 -11.00 0.90 4.04
N LEU A 76 -10.16 1.85 3.65
CA LEU A 76 -10.41 3.29 3.87
C LEU A 76 -11.68 3.75 3.17
N LEU A 77 -11.88 3.33 1.91
CA LEU A 77 -13.09 3.63 1.13
C LEU A 77 -14.34 3.08 1.83
N ALA A 78 -14.28 1.85 2.35
CA ALA A 78 -15.38 1.24 3.09
C ALA A 78 -15.70 1.99 4.39
N ILE A 79 -14.66 2.37 5.16
CA ILE A 79 -14.82 3.16 6.40
C ILE A 79 -15.42 4.53 6.09
N LEU A 80 -14.94 5.21 5.05
CA LEU A 80 -15.49 6.49 4.61
C LEU A 80 -16.96 6.37 4.20
N GLY A 81 -17.32 5.32 3.46
CA GLY A 81 -18.72 5.03 3.12
C GLY A 81 -19.59 4.81 4.35
N GLN A 82 -19.11 4.07 5.35
CA GLN A 82 -19.82 3.88 6.62
C GLN A 82 -19.99 5.18 7.41
N GLN A 83 -18.98 6.05 7.40
CA GLN A 83 -19.05 7.36 8.06
C GLN A 83 -20.04 8.29 7.38
N ILE A 84 -20.10 8.30 6.04
CA ILE A 84 -21.11 9.06 5.28
C ILE A 84 -22.52 8.59 5.67
N VAL A 85 -22.78 7.29 5.66
CA VAL A 85 -24.10 6.73 6.05
C VAL A 85 -24.47 7.11 7.50
N LYS A 86 -23.49 7.12 8.40
CA LYS A 86 -23.71 7.53 9.80
C LYS A 86 -24.09 9.01 9.90
N ILE A 87 -23.35 9.88 9.22
CA ILE A 87 -23.63 11.32 9.19
C ILE A 87 -24.99 11.58 8.56
N GLU A 88 -25.32 10.91 7.45
CA GLU A 88 -26.64 11.01 6.83
C GLU A 88 -27.77 10.61 7.78
N LYS A 89 -27.61 9.53 8.55
CA LYS A 89 -28.59 9.12 9.55
C LYS A 89 -28.74 10.16 10.65
N GLN A 90 -27.63 10.72 11.13
CA GLN A 90 -27.62 11.78 12.16
C GLN A 90 -28.32 13.05 11.64
N MET A 91 -27.99 13.50 10.43
CA MET A 91 -28.63 14.65 9.80
C MET A 91 -30.11 14.40 9.54
N LYS A 92 -30.50 13.25 8.99
CA LYS A 92 -31.92 12.88 8.78
C LYS A 92 -32.70 12.82 10.10
N SER A 93 -32.07 12.41 11.19
CA SER A 93 -32.69 12.43 12.51
C SER A 93 -32.90 13.86 13.01
N ARG A 94 -31.89 14.73 12.88
CA ARG A 94 -31.96 16.15 13.30
C ARG A 94 -33.04 16.90 12.53
N ILE A 95 -33.07 16.76 11.21
CA ILE A 95 -34.08 17.36 10.34
C ILE A 95 -35.50 16.91 10.74
N ARG A 96 -35.68 15.61 11.01
CA ARG A 96 -36.99 15.05 11.41
C ARG A 96 -37.45 15.58 12.77
N ASN A 97 -36.50 15.94 13.63
CA ASN A 97 -36.74 16.53 14.94
C ASN A 97 -36.80 18.07 14.89
N GLY A 98 -36.82 18.69 13.69
CA GLY A 98 -36.88 20.14 13.51
C GLY A 98 -35.61 20.89 13.89
N GLN A 99 -34.49 20.18 14.08
CA GLN A 99 -33.20 20.78 14.39
C GLN A 99 -32.42 21.11 13.11
N GLU A 100 -31.76 22.27 13.11
CA GLU A 100 -30.85 22.64 12.02
C GLU A 100 -29.70 21.65 11.89
N VAL A 101 -29.27 21.47 10.64
CA VAL A 101 -28.07 20.72 10.31
C VAL A 101 -26.85 21.57 10.66
N ASP A 102 -25.97 21.05 11.51
CA ASP A 102 -24.74 21.72 11.89
C ASP A 102 -23.81 21.89 10.67
N GLY A 103 -23.29 23.09 10.43
CA GLY A 103 -22.31 23.37 9.38
C GLY A 103 -21.05 22.52 9.50
N LYS A 104 -20.73 22.01 10.69
CA LYS A 104 -19.64 21.03 10.91
C LYS A 104 -19.88 19.70 10.20
N ASP A 105 -21.13 19.23 10.13
CA ASP A 105 -21.47 17.99 9.41
C ASP A 105 -21.23 18.16 7.90
N VAL A 106 -21.57 19.33 7.36
CA VAL A 106 -21.36 19.69 5.95
C VAL A 106 -19.86 19.84 5.63
N ALA A 107 -19.09 20.48 6.51
CA ALA A 107 -17.64 20.62 6.36
C ALA A 107 -16.92 19.25 6.42
N LEU A 108 -17.39 18.35 7.27
CA LEU A 108 -16.89 16.98 7.37
C LEU A 108 -17.16 16.19 6.09
N LEU A 109 -18.37 16.27 5.53
CA LEU A 109 -18.71 15.66 4.24
C LEU A 109 -17.83 16.17 3.10
N ASN A 110 -17.57 17.48 3.03
CA ASN A 110 -16.69 18.06 2.03
C ASN A 110 -15.23 17.55 2.17
N THR A 111 -14.75 17.43 3.40
CA THR A 111 -13.42 16.86 3.70
C THR A 111 -13.33 15.39 3.28
N MET A 112 -14.39 14.61 3.52
CA MET A 112 -14.46 13.20 3.11
C MET A 112 -14.49 13.06 1.58
N ALA A 113 -15.25 13.90 0.87
CA ALA A 113 -15.28 13.91 -0.59
C ALA A 113 -13.89 14.21 -1.20
N ARG A 114 -13.19 15.21 -0.68
CA ARG A 114 -11.81 15.53 -1.10
C ARG A 114 -10.83 14.40 -0.80
N THR A 115 -11.02 13.68 0.30
CA THR A 115 -10.17 12.54 0.67
C THR A 115 -10.39 11.38 -0.31
N LEU A 116 -11.64 11.13 -0.72
CA LEU A 116 -11.95 10.15 -1.75
C LEU A 116 -11.30 10.48 -3.09
N ASP A 117 -11.35 11.75 -3.52
CA ASP A 117 -10.73 12.18 -4.77
C ASP A 117 -9.22 11.93 -4.78
N LYS A 118 -8.54 12.22 -3.67
CA LYS A 118 -7.11 11.93 -3.50
C LYS A 118 -6.82 10.43 -3.51
N LEU A 119 -7.65 9.60 -2.88
CA LEU A 119 -7.48 8.15 -2.88
C LEU A 119 -7.66 7.56 -4.29
N ILE A 120 -8.64 8.05 -5.06
CA ILE A 120 -8.84 7.64 -6.46
C ILE A 120 -7.65 8.06 -7.32
N GLU A 121 -7.13 9.28 -7.13
CA GLU A 121 -5.96 9.77 -7.84
C GLU A 121 -4.70 8.94 -7.52
N LEU A 122 -4.51 8.57 -6.26
CA LEU A 122 -3.39 7.72 -5.83
C LEU A 122 -3.50 6.29 -6.38
N ASP A 123 -4.71 5.71 -6.44
CA ASP A 123 -4.92 4.39 -7.07
C ASP A 123 -4.64 4.45 -8.59
N ALA A 124 -5.00 5.56 -9.26
CA ALA A 124 -4.71 5.78 -10.67
C ALA A 124 -3.20 5.93 -10.95
N ARG A 125 -2.46 6.58 -10.05
CA ARG A 125 -1.00 6.77 -10.15
C ARG A 125 -0.21 5.50 -9.86
N THR A 126 -0.67 4.66 -8.93
CA THR A 126 0.02 3.43 -8.51
C THR A 126 -0.19 2.27 -9.48
N LYS A 127 -1.36 2.17 -10.12
CA LYS A 127 -1.64 1.17 -11.16
C LYS A 127 -1.33 1.75 -12.54
N GLY A 128 -0.05 1.77 -12.92
CA GLY A 128 0.43 2.23 -14.22
C GLY A 128 -0.58 2.05 -15.35
N ASN A 129 -1.18 3.17 -15.77
CA ASN A 129 -2.02 3.38 -16.95
C ASN A 129 -3.16 2.39 -17.26
N LYS A 130 -3.61 1.55 -16.31
CA LYS A 130 -4.82 0.70 -16.47
C LYS A 130 -5.64 0.54 -15.18
N ALA A 131 -5.72 1.59 -14.37
CA ALA A 131 -6.74 1.64 -13.32
C ALA A 131 -8.13 1.74 -13.98
N LYS A 132 -8.79 0.59 -14.19
CA LYS A 132 -10.24 0.57 -14.41
C LYS A 132 -10.85 1.25 -13.18
N LYS A 133 -11.40 2.45 -13.37
CA LYS A 133 -12.22 3.13 -12.35
C LYS A 133 -13.18 2.10 -11.77
N THR A 134 -13.10 1.85 -10.48
CA THR A 134 -13.97 0.85 -9.87
C THR A 134 -15.40 1.39 -9.93
N PRO A 135 -16.38 0.62 -10.43
CA PRO A 135 -17.77 1.09 -10.57
C PRO A 135 -18.34 1.65 -9.26
N GLN A 136 -17.83 1.16 -8.12
CA GLN A 136 -18.21 1.62 -6.78
C GLN A 136 -17.77 3.06 -6.49
N ALA A 137 -16.57 3.49 -6.92
CA ALA A 137 -16.08 4.84 -6.71
C ALA A 137 -16.83 5.87 -7.57
N GLU A 138 -17.18 5.51 -8.81
CA GLU A 138 -18.02 6.37 -9.66
C GLU A 138 -19.45 6.50 -9.14
N ASN A 139 -20.02 5.41 -8.63
CA ASN A 139 -21.36 5.44 -8.03
C ASN A 139 -21.40 6.34 -6.78
N LEU A 140 -20.39 6.27 -5.92
CA LEU A 140 -20.30 7.14 -4.75
C LEU A 140 -20.14 8.62 -5.13
N ARG A 141 -19.36 8.93 -6.18
CA ARG A 141 -19.25 10.29 -6.73
C ARG A 141 -20.57 10.80 -7.28
N ALA A 142 -21.30 9.98 -8.03
CA ALA A 142 -22.59 10.35 -8.58
C ALA A 142 -23.61 10.69 -7.48
N GLN A 143 -23.65 9.89 -6.41
CA GLN A 143 -24.51 10.15 -5.25
C GLN A 143 -24.16 11.46 -4.54
N LEU A 144 -22.86 11.75 -4.34
CA LEU A 144 -22.41 13.00 -3.72
C LEU A 144 -22.74 14.23 -4.59
N ALA A 145 -22.50 14.16 -5.90
CA ALA A 145 -22.81 15.26 -6.82
C ALA A 145 -24.30 15.58 -6.86
N GLN A 146 -25.14 14.54 -6.86
CA GLN A 146 -26.59 14.69 -6.76
C GLN A 146 -26.98 15.40 -5.46
N ARG A 147 -26.36 15.02 -4.34
CA ARG A 147 -26.71 15.56 -3.03
C ARG A 147 -26.26 17.00 -2.80
N ILE A 148 -25.10 17.39 -3.34
CA ILE A 148 -24.66 18.79 -3.37
C ILE A 148 -25.65 19.65 -4.17
N THR A 149 -26.12 19.14 -5.31
CA THR A 149 -27.08 19.86 -6.17
C THR A 149 -28.43 20.05 -5.48
N GLU A 150 -28.90 19.05 -4.75
CA GLU A 150 -30.16 19.13 -3.98
C GLU A 150 -30.06 20.08 -2.78
N LEU A 151 -28.89 20.21 -2.17
CA LEU A 151 -28.63 21.17 -1.10
C LEU A 151 -28.44 22.59 -1.63
N ALA A 152 -27.83 22.76 -2.80
CA ALA A 152 -27.62 24.07 -3.43
C ALA A 152 -28.90 24.66 -4.06
N ARG A 153 -29.93 23.84 -4.30
CA ARG A 153 -31.26 24.26 -4.78
C ARG A 153 -32.24 24.64 -3.67
N ARG A 154 -31.82 24.56 -2.41
CA ARG A 154 -32.58 24.97 -1.23
C ARG A 154 -31.90 26.15 -0.57
#